data_AF-H3B4N0-F1
#
_entry.id   AF-H3B4N0-F1
#
_cell.length_a   1.000
_cell.length_b   1.000
_cell.length_c   1.000
_cell.angle_alpha   90.00
_cell.angle_beta   90.00
_cell.angle_gamma   90.00
#
_symmetry.space_group_name_H-M   'P 1'
#
loop_
_entity.id
_entity.type
_entity.pdbx_description
1 polymer ?
#
loop_
_entity_poly.entity_id
_entity_poly.type
_entity_poly.pdbx_seq_one_letter_code
_entity_poly.pdbx_strand_id
1 'polypeptide(L)'
;MCVHICLAANINKKVVPTIGIAVDPRPRNRSTESLQANIRQLREYRSKLILFPRKASAPKKGDSSAEEIKMATQLVGPVMPIRNTYKKEQARVISEDEKNFKAFASLHMARANARLFGIHAKRAKEAAVQDVEKK
;
A
#
# COMPACT_ATOMS: atom_id res chain seq x y z
N MET A 1 2.86 -11.89 -3.66
CA MET A 1 1.79 -10.87 -3.70
C MET A 1 0.59 -11.33 -2.90
N CYS A 2 -0.05 -10.45 -2.12
CA CYS A 2 -1.19 -10.83 -1.26
C CYS A 2 -2.46 -11.15 -2.09
N VAL A 3 -3.26 -12.12 -1.63
CA VAL A 3 -4.53 -12.53 -2.26
C VAL A 3 -5.55 -11.38 -2.34
N HIS A 4 -5.65 -10.53 -1.32
CA HIS A 4 -6.56 -9.38 -1.33
C HIS A 4 -6.26 -8.38 -2.45
N ILE A 5 -4.97 -8.20 -2.79
CA ILE A 5 -4.55 -7.30 -3.86
C ILE A 5 -5.01 -7.87 -5.22
N CYS A 6 -4.85 -9.17 -5.43
CA CYS A 6 -5.26 -9.84 -6.67
C CYS A 6 -6.77 -9.74 -6.88
N LEU A 7 -7.53 -9.93 -5.81
CA LEU A 7 -8.99 -9.79 -5.82
C LEU A 7 -9.39 -8.35 -6.20
N ALA A 8 -8.78 -7.35 -5.56
CA ALA A 8 -9.04 -5.94 -5.86
C ALA A 8 -8.59 -5.50 -7.27
N ALA A 9 -7.64 -6.22 -7.87
CA ALA A 9 -7.20 -6.03 -9.25
C ALA A 9 -8.08 -6.77 -10.29
N ASN A 10 -9.17 -7.44 -9.87
CA ASN A 10 -10.02 -8.28 -10.72
C ASN A 10 -9.26 -9.42 -11.42
N ILE A 11 -8.31 -10.06 -10.73
CA ILE A 11 -7.59 -11.23 -11.23
C ILE A 11 -7.81 -12.41 -10.29
N ASN A 12 -8.27 -13.53 -10.84
CA ASN A 12 -8.50 -14.73 -10.04
C ASN A 12 -7.17 -15.28 -9.51
N LYS A 13 -7.10 -15.52 -8.19
CA LYS A 13 -5.91 -16.03 -7.48
C LYS A 13 -5.27 -17.29 -8.11
N LYS A 14 -6.05 -18.14 -8.80
CA LYS A 14 -5.54 -19.35 -9.46
C LYS A 14 -4.87 -19.06 -10.81
N VAL A 15 -5.26 -17.97 -11.47
CA VAL A 15 -4.74 -17.55 -12.78
C VAL A 15 -3.45 -16.74 -12.61
N VAL A 16 -3.29 -16.05 -11.48
CA VAL A 16 -2.12 -15.20 -11.20
C VAL A 16 -0.78 -15.97 -11.30
N PRO A 17 -0.61 -17.18 -10.71
CA PRO A 17 0.62 -17.96 -10.87
C PRO A 17 0.90 -18.40 -12.31
N THR A 18 -0.15 -18.68 -13.11
CA THR A 18 0.02 -19.09 -14.52
C THR A 18 0.53 -17.97 -15.42
N ILE A 19 0.41 -16.71 -14.96
CA ILE A 19 0.84 -15.51 -15.66
C ILE A 19 2.22 -15.02 -15.14
N GLY A 20 2.85 -15.77 -14.23
CA GLY A 20 4.19 -15.46 -13.70
C GLY A 20 4.20 -14.49 -12.52
N ILE A 21 3.06 -14.29 -11.84
CA ILE A 21 2.99 -13.47 -10.62
C ILE A 21 2.96 -14.40 -9.40
N ALA A 22 3.91 -14.25 -8.49
CA ALA A 22 3.96 -15.02 -7.24
C ALA A 22 2.86 -14.56 -6.26
N VAL A 23 2.07 -15.50 -5.74
CA VAL A 23 0.99 -15.23 -4.75
C VAL A 23 1.33 -15.84 -3.40
N ASP A 24 1.21 -15.06 -2.33
CA ASP A 24 1.30 -15.52 -0.94
C ASP A 24 -0.02 -15.17 -0.21
N PRO A 25 -0.74 -16.16 0.33
CA PRO A 25 -2.01 -15.92 1.04
C PRO A 25 -1.84 -15.39 2.47
N ARG A 26 -0.65 -15.44 3.07
CA ARG A 26 -0.42 -15.08 4.48
C ARG A 26 -0.46 -13.57 4.77
N PRO A 27 0.12 -12.68 3.94
CA PRO A 27 0.18 -11.25 4.24
C PRO A 27 -1.21 -10.60 4.26
N ARG A 28 -1.40 -9.61 5.13
CA ARG A 28 -2.59 -8.73 5.15
C ARG A 28 -2.15 -7.28 5.03
N ASN A 29 -2.81 -6.51 4.16
CA ASN A 29 -2.57 -5.08 4.03
C ASN A 29 -3.32 -4.32 5.12
N ARG A 30 -2.63 -3.41 5.82
CA ARG A 30 -3.24 -2.50 6.81
C ARG A 30 -3.47 -1.10 6.27
N SER A 31 -2.70 -0.69 5.25
CA SER A 31 -2.80 0.63 4.62
C SER A 31 -3.47 0.56 3.26
N THR A 32 -4.30 1.56 2.96
CA THR A 32 -4.97 1.73 1.66
C THR A 32 -3.98 2.16 0.58
N GLU A 33 -3.00 2.99 0.94
CA GLU A 33 -1.95 3.49 0.04
C GLU A 33 -1.16 2.34 -0.60
N SER A 34 -0.68 1.39 0.22
CA SER A 34 0.07 0.22 -0.28
C SER A 34 -0.79 -0.68 -1.15
N LEU A 35 -2.07 -0.86 -0.80
CA LEU A 35 -3.02 -1.63 -1.60
C LEU A 35 -3.21 -1.01 -2.98
N GLN A 36 -3.44 0.30 -3.05
CA GLN A 36 -3.62 1.03 -4.31
C GLN A 36 -2.36 1.01 -5.18
N ALA A 37 -1.18 1.23 -4.60
CA ALA A 37 0.09 1.17 -5.32
C ALA A 37 0.31 -0.21 -5.97
N ASN A 38 0.04 -1.28 -5.22
CA ASN A 38 0.17 -2.64 -5.73
C ASN A 38 -0.87 -2.99 -6.80
N ILE A 39 -2.11 -2.51 -6.67
CA ILE A 39 -3.15 -2.67 -7.71
C ILE A 39 -2.72 -1.96 -8.99
N ARG A 40 -2.20 -0.73 -8.89
CA ARG A 40 -1.67 0.02 -10.03
C ARG A 40 -0.54 -0.76 -10.71
N GLN A 41 0.40 -1.29 -9.94
CA GLN A 41 1.51 -2.09 -10.46
C GLN A 41 1.02 -3.37 -11.16
N LEU A 42 0.02 -4.07 -10.63
CA LEU A 42 -0.56 -5.25 -11.30
C LEU A 42 -1.24 -4.91 -12.61
N ARG A 43 -1.96 -3.79 -12.67
CA ARG A 43 -2.58 -3.30 -13.91
C ARG A 43 -1.52 -2.96 -14.94
N GLU A 44 -0.44 -2.32 -14.52
CA GLU A 44 0.70 -2.01 -15.38
C GLU A 44 1.41 -3.28 -15.89
N TYR A 45 1.68 -4.25 -15.01
CA TYR A 45 2.21 -5.56 -15.40
C TYR A 45 1.34 -6.21 -16.48
N ARG A 46 0.02 -6.25 -16.24
CA ARG A 46 -0.93 -6.86 -17.18
C ARG A 46 -0.98 -6.14 -18.53
N SER A 47 -0.83 -4.82 -18.55
CA SER A 47 -0.79 -4.05 -19.81
C SER A 47 0.48 -4.29 -20.63
N LYS A 48 1.59 -4.66 -19.97
CA LYS A 48 2.89 -4.94 -20.62
C LYS A 48 3.08 -6.42 -20.94
N LEU A 49 2.21 -7.28 -20.42
CA LEU A 49 2.31 -8.72 -20.59
C LEU A 49 1.80 -9.12 -21.98
N ILE A 50 2.68 -9.77 -22.76
CA ILE A 50 2.32 -10.43 -24.00
C ILE A 50 2.00 -11.89 -23.69
N LEU A 51 0.74 -12.31 -23.87
CA LEU A 51 0.31 -13.67 -23.56
C LEU A 51 0.20 -14.49 -24.84
N PHE A 52 1.03 -15.53 -24.96
CA PHE A 52 1.02 -16.41 -26.12
C PHE A 52 -0.19 -17.35 -26.08
N PRO A 53 -0.85 -17.58 -27.24
CA PRO A 53 -1.92 -18.54 -27.33
C PRO A 53 -1.39 -19.96 -27.09
N ARG A 54 -2.16 -20.78 -26.35
CA ARG A 54 -1.81 -22.20 -26.14
C ARG A 54 -1.75 -23.00 -27.45
N LYS A 55 -2.55 -22.61 -28.44
CA LYS A 55 -2.57 -23.17 -29.79
C LYS A 55 -2.48 -22.02 -30.78
N ALA A 56 -1.40 -21.96 -31.56
CA ALA A 56 -1.17 -20.89 -32.53
C ALA A 56 -2.26 -20.80 -33.61
N SER A 57 -2.92 -21.91 -33.94
CA SER A 57 -4.00 -21.97 -34.93
C SER A 57 -5.36 -21.52 -34.41
N ALA A 58 -5.55 -21.44 -33.09
CA ALA A 58 -6.84 -21.11 -32.47
C ALA A 58 -6.63 -20.18 -31.25
N PRO A 59 -6.30 -18.89 -31.50
CA PRO A 59 -6.15 -17.90 -30.43
C PRO A 59 -7.49 -17.67 -29.71
N LYS A 60 -7.42 -17.51 -28.39
CA LYS A 60 -8.57 -17.27 -27.51
C LYS A 60 -8.65 -15.82 -27.07
N LYS A 61 -9.79 -15.45 -26.47
CA LYS A 61 -9.99 -14.13 -25.86
C LYS A 61 -8.98 -13.92 -24.73
N GLY A 62 -8.09 -12.94 -24.91
CA GLY A 62 -7.04 -12.59 -23.95
C GLY A 62 -5.62 -12.99 -24.38
N ASP A 63 -5.47 -13.69 -25.51
CA ASP A 63 -4.17 -13.91 -26.13
C ASP A 63 -3.75 -12.66 -26.93
N SER A 64 -2.44 -12.45 -27.05
CA SER A 64 -1.84 -11.34 -27.80
C SER A 64 -2.00 -11.50 -29.31
N SER A 65 -1.94 -10.37 -30.03
CA SER A 65 -2.00 -10.37 -31.49
C SER A 65 -0.74 -11.01 -32.10
N ALA A 66 -0.84 -11.47 -33.36
CA ALA A 66 0.31 -12.05 -34.06
C ALA A 66 1.47 -11.05 -34.24
N GLU A 67 1.17 -9.75 -34.26
CA GLU A 67 2.15 -8.67 -34.35
C GLU A 67 2.90 -8.48 -33.02
N GLU A 68 2.16 -8.44 -31.89
CA GLU A 68 2.75 -8.38 -30.55
C GLU A 68 3.64 -9.59 -30.26
N ILE A 69 3.21 -10.77 -30.70
CA ILE A 69 3.97 -12.01 -30.55
C ILE A 69 5.33 -11.94 -31.27
N LYS A 70 5.38 -11.34 -32.46
CA LYS A 70 6.64 -11.17 -33.21
C LYS A 70 7.57 -10.15 -32.57
N MET A 71 7.02 -9.13 -31.93
CA MET A 71 7.77 -8.11 -31.19
C MET A 71 8.25 -8.61 -29.81
N ALA A 72 7.76 -9.76 -29.35
CA ALA A 72 8.08 -10.27 -28.03
C ALA A 72 9.58 -10.63 -27.92
N THR A 73 10.30 -9.87 -27.09
CA THR A 73 11.70 -10.14 -26.72
C THR A 73 11.81 -10.46 -25.24
N GLN A 74 12.76 -11.31 -24.87
CA GLN A 74 13.04 -11.56 -23.47
C GLN A 74 13.63 -10.31 -22.81
N LEU A 75 13.01 -9.85 -21.72
CA LEU A 75 13.58 -8.78 -20.91
C LEU A 75 14.77 -9.32 -20.11
N VAL A 76 15.93 -8.69 -20.26
CA VAL A 76 17.12 -8.98 -19.46
C VAL A 76 17.09 -8.12 -18.19
N GLY A 77 17.05 -8.76 -17.03
CA GLY A 77 17.03 -8.11 -15.72
C GLY A 77 15.69 -8.22 -14.97
N PRO A 78 15.53 -7.50 -13.85
CA PRO A 78 14.34 -7.60 -13.02
C PRO A 78 13.13 -6.96 -13.71
N VAL A 79 12.01 -7.70 -13.74
CA VAL A 79 10.74 -7.21 -14.30
C VAL A 79 10.18 -6.10 -13.40
N MET A 80 10.03 -4.90 -13.97
CA MET A 80 9.53 -3.69 -13.28
C MET A 80 10.23 -3.42 -11.94
N PRO A 81 11.47 -2.91 -11.95
CA PRO A 81 12.22 -2.66 -10.72
C PRO A 81 11.52 -1.63 -9.84
N ILE A 82 11.40 -1.95 -8.55
CA ILE A 82 10.86 -1.03 -7.54
C ILE A 82 11.87 0.08 -7.32
N ARG A 83 11.47 1.32 -7.58
CA ARG A 83 12.29 2.51 -7.34
C ARG A 83 11.68 3.33 -6.21
N ASN A 84 12.49 3.66 -5.21
CA ASN A 84 12.10 4.59 -4.17
C ASN A 84 12.10 6.01 -4.77
N THR A 85 10.92 6.50 -5.08
CA THR A 85 10.72 7.85 -5.59
C THR A 85 10.38 8.78 -4.43
N TYR A 86 11.11 9.89 -4.35
CA TYR A 86 10.86 10.94 -3.38
C TYR A 86 10.21 12.12 -4.10
N LYS A 87 9.09 12.60 -3.57
CA LYS A 87 8.47 13.84 -4.05
C LYS A 87 9.34 15.00 -3.58
N LYS A 88 9.91 15.75 -4.52
CA LYS A 88 10.64 16.98 -4.21
C LYS A 88 9.62 18.07 -3.92
N GLU A 89 9.61 18.57 -2.69
CA GLU A 89 8.79 19.72 -2.33
C GLU A 89 9.43 21.02 -2.82
N GLN A 90 8.60 21.98 -3.22
CA GLN A 90 9.07 23.31 -3.61
C GLN A 90 9.26 24.18 -2.37
N ALA A 91 10.19 25.13 -2.44
CA ALA A 91 10.39 26.12 -1.39
C ALA A 91 9.12 26.95 -1.21
N ARG A 92 8.66 27.06 0.04
CA ARG A 92 7.47 27.81 0.44
C ARG A 92 7.84 28.80 1.54
N VAL A 93 7.10 29.91 1.60
CA VAL A 93 7.26 30.88 2.69
C VAL A 93 6.73 30.24 3.98
N ILE A 94 7.51 30.36 5.05
CA ILE A 94 7.18 29.77 6.36
C ILE A 94 6.00 30.52 6.97
N SER A 95 4.95 29.80 7.36
CA SER A 95 3.77 30.37 8.02
C SER A 95 4.06 30.81 9.45
N GLU A 96 3.26 31.72 10.01
CA GLU A 96 3.43 32.16 11.40
C GLU A 96 3.21 31.01 12.40
N ASP A 97 2.29 30.09 12.10
CA ASP A 97 2.02 28.90 12.90
C ASP A 97 3.22 27.96 12.96
N GLU A 98 3.91 27.76 11.84
CA GLU A 98 5.13 26.94 11.78
C GLU A 98 6.28 27.57 12.58
N LYS A 99 6.38 28.90 12.61
CA LYS A 99 7.40 29.61 13.43
C LYS A 99 7.11 29.48 14.92
N ASN A 100 5.84 29.53 15.30
CA ASN A 100 5.41 29.45 16.69
C ASN A 100 5.36 28.00 17.21
N PHE A 101 5.44 27.01 16.33
CA PHE A 101 5.39 25.60 16.71
C PHE A 101 6.66 25.15 17.46
N LYS A 102 6.50 24.83 18.75
CA LYS A 102 7.59 24.32 19.61
C LYS A 102 7.76 22.80 19.45
N ALA A 103 8.48 22.38 18.41
CA ALA A 103 8.69 20.96 18.09
C ALA A 103 9.29 20.12 19.25
N PHE A 104 10.27 20.66 19.97
CA PHE A 104 10.88 19.95 21.10
C PHE A 104 9.87 19.72 22.23
N ALA A 105 9.15 20.79 22.63
CA ALA A 105 8.17 20.70 23.70
C ALA A 105 7.01 19.75 23.33
N SER A 106 6.53 19.78 22.08
CA SER A 106 5.45 18.90 21.63
C SER A 106 5.84 17.42 21.67
N LEU A 107 7.06 17.07 21.25
CA LEU A 107 7.59 15.71 21.36
C LEU A 107 7.70 15.25 22.82
N HIS A 108 8.18 16.12 23.72
CA HIS A 108 8.29 15.81 25.14
C HIS A 108 6.92 15.60 25.79
N MET A 109 5.94 16.48 25.51
CA MET A 109 4.58 16.33 26.00
C MET A 109 3.90 15.07 25.45
N ALA A 110 4.06 14.74 24.16
CA ALA A 110 3.52 13.52 23.57
C ALA A 110 4.05 12.24 24.26
N ARG A 111 5.36 12.20 24.55
CA ARG A 111 5.98 11.10 25.32
C ARG A 111 5.41 11.01 26.74
N ALA A 112 5.28 12.14 27.44
CA ALA A 112 4.72 12.19 28.79
C ALA A 112 3.26 11.72 28.81
N ASN A 113 2.44 12.18 27.86
CA ASN A 113 1.04 11.79 27.72
C ASN A 113 0.90 10.30 27.42
N ALA A 114 1.70 9.74 26.51
CA ALA A 114 1.69 8.30 26.22
C ALA A 114 2.06 7.47 27.47
N ARG A 115 3.03 7.93 28.27
CA ARG A 115 3.44 7.26 29.51
C ARG A 115 2.39 7.36 30.61
N LEU A 116 1.75 8.51 30.77
CA LEU A 116 0.83 8.81 31.89
C LEU A 116 -0.65 8.53 31.57
N PHE A 117 -0.98 8.14 30.33
CA PHE A 117 -2.36 7.91 29.89
C PHE A 117 -3.16 7.00 30.84
N GLY A 118 -2.60 5.85 31.22
CA GLY A 118 -3.28 4.91 32.12
C GLY A 118 -3.52 5.47 33.51
N ILE A 119 -2.56 6.21 34.07
CA ILE A 119 -2.66 6.81 35.41
C ILE A 119 -3.72 7.92 35.38
N HIS A 120 -3.68 8.78 34.37
CA HIS A 120 -4.67 9.84 34.21
C HIS A 120 -6.08 9.28 34.01
N ALA A 121 -6.24 8.23 33.20
CA ALA A 121 -7.52 7.56 33.02
C ALA A 121 -8.04 6.92 34.31
N LYS A 122 -7.16 6.30 35.12
CA LYS A 122 -7.53 5.73 36.43
C LYS A 122 -7.99 6.83 37.41
N ARG A 123 -7.19 7.90 37.57
CA ARG A 123 -7.53 9.03 38.45
C ARG A 123 -8.82 9.72 38.03
N ALA A 124 -9.05 9.90 36.73
CA ALA A 124 -10.28 10.49 36.22
C ALA A 124 -11.52 9.63 36.55
N LYS A 125 -11.39 8.29 36.48
CA LYS A 125 -12.46 7.36 36.89
C LYS A 125 -12.71 7.39 38.39
N GLU A 126 -11.66 7.36 39.21
CA GLU A 126 -11.78 7.42 40.67
C GLU A 126 -12.38 8.75 41.13
N ALA A 127 -11.97 9.87 40.54
CA ALA A 127 -12.57 11.18 40.81
C ALA A 127 -14.06 11.21 40.43
N ALA A 128 -14.43 10.67 39.26
CA ALA A 128 -15.83 10.59 38.84
C ALA A 128 -16.67 9.70 39.78
N VAL A 129 -16.13 8.58 40.29
CA VAL A 129 -16.81 7.74 41.29
C VAL A 129 -17.00 8.50 42.60
N GLN A 130 -15.97 9.20 43.08
CA GLN A 130 -16.06 10.01 44.29
C GLN A 130 -17.04 11.19 44.15
N ASP A 131 -17.13 11.81 42.98
CA ASP A 131 -18.09 12.88 42.73
C ASP A 131 -19.53 12.36 42.61
N VAL A 132 -19.71 11.09 42.24
CA VAL A 132 -21.01 10.40 42.29
C VAL A 132 -21.39 10.02 43.72
N GLU A 133 -20.44 9.56 44.54
CA GLU A 133 -20.68 9.22 45.95
C GLU A 133 -20.94 10.47 46.83
N LYS A 134 -20.43 11.63 46.42
CA LYS A 134 -20.69 12.92 47.10
C LYS A 134 -22.01 13.56 46.71
N LYS A 135 -22.70 13.05 45.68
CA LYS A 135 -24.04 13.47 45.27
C LYS A 135 -25.09 12.57 45.88
#